data_AF-A0A818L0F2-F1
#
_entry.id   AF-A0A818L0F2-F1
#
_cell.length_a   1.000
_cell.length_b   1.000
_cell.length_c   1.000
_cell.angle_alpha   90.00
_cell.angle_beta   90.00
_cell.angle_gamma   90.00
#
_symmetry.space_group_name_H-M   'P 1'
#
loop_
_entity.id
_entity.type
_entity.pdbx_description
1 polymer ?
#
loop_
_entity_poly.entity_id
_entity_poly.type
_entity_poly.pdbx_seq_one_letter_code
_entity_poly.pdbx_strand_id
1 'polypeptide(L)'
;VSITGPVVTTNVWTHLAVTYGPSNGIRLYVHGAQYGSASGSYTYQAAGTPVSLFLGSSLSGLGSCASGVITMGQYNGYIDEFELYSRELSSANVYSLANP
;
A
#
# COMPACT_ATOMS: atom_id res chain seq x y z
N VAL A 1 -5.38 10.59 7.23
CA VAL A 1 -6.37 9.64 6.67
C VAL A 1 -5.72 8.27 6.62
N SER A 2 -6.32 7.24 7.22
CA SER A 2 -5.76 5.88 7.27
C SER A 2 -6.84 4.84 6.99
N ILE A 3 -6.41 3.69 6.46
CA ILE A 3 -7.24 2.49 6.27
C ILE A 3 -6.49 1.34 6.97
N THR A 4 -7.16 0.64 7.87
CA THR A 4 -6.61 -0.59 8.45
C THR A 4 -7.02 -1.76 7.56
N GLY A 5 -6.04 -2.51 7.05
CA GLY A 5 -6.27 -3.69 6.22
C GLY A 5 -6.73 -4.91 7.02
N PRO A 6 -7.12 -6.02 6.35
CA PRO A 6 -7.45 -7.26 7.02
C PRO A 6 -6.20 -7.93 7.62
N VAL A 7 -6.42 -8.85 8.54
CA VAL A 7 -5.39 -9.83 8.93
C VAL A 7 -5.18 -10.77 7.74
N VAL A 8 -3.95 -10.84 7.23
CA VAL A 8 -3.57 -11.76 6.15
C VAL A 8 -3.14 -13.12 6.73
N THR A 9 -3.44 -14.20 6.00
CA THR A 9 -3.01 -15.55 6.38
C THR A 9 -1.54 -15.73 6.06
N THR A 10 -0.77 -16.28 7.00
CA THR A 10 0.65 -16.59 6.79
C THR A 10 0.82 -17.71 5.77
N ASN A 11 1.94 -17.67 5.01
CA ASN A 11 2.27 -18.65 3.97
C ASN A 11 1.24 -18.77 2.83
N VAL A 12 0.46 -17.73 2.58
CA VAL A 12 -0.49 -17.64 1.45
C VAL A 12 -0.20 -16.36 0.67
N TRP A 13 -0.05 -16.48 -0.65
CA TRP A 13 0.11 -15.31 -1.53
C TRP A 13 -1.12 -14.42 -1.44
N THR A 14 -0.89 -13.15 -1.13
CA THR A 14 -1.94 -12.12 -1.03
C THR A 14 -1.58 -10.98 -1.95
N HIS A 15 -2.40 -10.73 -2.97
CA HIS A 15 -2.27 -9.53 -3.79
C HIS A 15 -2.82 -8.32 -3.02
N LEU A 16 -1.99 -7.29 -2.86
CA LEU A 16 -2.35 -6.03 -2.19
C LEU A 16 -2.11 -4.87 -3.14
N ALA A 17 -3.07 -3.94 -3.20
CA ALA A 17 -2.88 -2.68 -3.91
C ALA A 17 -3.48 -1.52 -3.13
N VAL A 18 -2.79 -0.37 -3.17
CA VAL A 18 -3.30 0.90 -2.67
C VAL A 18 -3.31 1.87 -3.84
N THR A 19 -4.44 2.54 -4.05
CA THR A 19 -4.52 3.65 -5.00
C THR A 19 -5.07 4.88 -4.30
N TYR A 20 -4.75 6.05 -4.84
CA TYR A 20 -5.26 7.29 -4.31
C TYR A 20 -5.48 8.33 -5.40
N GLY A 21 -6.42 9.24 -5.16
CA GLY A 21 -6.66 10.36 -6.05
C GLY A 21 -7.57 11.45 -5.46
N PRO A 22 -7.70 12.57 -6.18
CA PRO A 22 -8.43 13.74 -5.68
C PRO A 22 -9.95 13.52 -5.59
N SER A 23 -10.51 12.62 -6.40
CA SER A 23 -11.95 12.33 -6.40
C SER A 23 -12.32 11.16 -5.50
N ASN A 24 -11.45 10.15 -5.45
CA ASN A 24 -11.76 8.85 -4.87
C ASN A 24 -11.09 8.59 -3.51
N GLY A 25 -10.23 9.51 -3.06
CA GLY A 25 -9.45 9.35 -1.84
C GLY A 25 -8.52 8.16 -1.90
N ILE A 26 -8.18 7.60 -0.74
CA ILE A 26 -7.34 6.40 -0.65
C ILE A 26 -8.25 5.17 -0.71
N ARG A 27 -7.84 4.15 -1.47
CA ARG A 27 -8.51 2.84 -1.53
C ARG A 27 -7.48 1.72 -1.36
N LEU A 28 -7.87 0.72 -0.57
CA LEU A 28 -7.12 -0.51 -0.36
C LEU A 28 -7.86 -1.65 -1.05
N TYR A 29 -7.11 -2.48 -1.78
CA TYR A 29 -7.60 -3.67 -2.46
C TYR A 29 -6.86 -4.91 -1.96
N VAL A 30 -7.59 -6.01 -1.86
CA VAL A 30 -7.08 -7.33 -1.44
C VAL A 30 -7.63 -8.34 -2.44
N HIS A 31 -6.75 -9.13 -3.06
CA HIS A 31 -7.10 -10.07 -4.14
C HIS A 31 -7.92 -9.41 -5.27
N GLY A 32 -7.58 -8.17 -5.63
CA GLY A 32 -8.23 -7.42 -6.71
C GLY A 32 -9.57 -6.78 -6.36
N ALA A 33 -10.17 -7.13 -5.22
CA ALA A 33 -11.42 -6.54 -4.74
C ALA A 33 -11.13 -5.37 -3.79
N GLN A 34 -11.95 -4.30 -3.86
CA GLN A 34 -11.83 -3.18 -2.92
C GLN A 34 -12.19 -3.65 -1.51
N TYR A 35 -11.24 -3.55 -0.58
CA TYR A 35 -11.44 -3.91 0.82
C TYR A 35 -11.96 -2.73 1.63
N GLY A 36 -11.37 -1.55 1.42
CA GLY A 36 -11.70 -0.36 2.20
C GLY A 36 -11.32 0.91 1.49
N SER A 37 -11.91 2.01 1.94
CA SER A 37 -11.63 3.35 1.43
C SER A 37 -11.65 4.36 2.55
N ALA A 38 -10.83 5.38 2.42
CA ALA A 38 -10.94 6.56 3.27
C ALA A 38 -11.31 7.76 2.40
N SER A 39 -12.49 8.31 2.68
CA SER A 39 -13.13 9.35 1.89
C SER A 39 -12.39 10.69 1.98
N GLY A 40 -12.57 11.51 0.95
CA GLY A 40 -11.97 12.83 0.82
C GLY A 40 -10.88 12.84 -0.25
N SER A 41 -10.58 14.03 -0.78
CA SER A 41 -9.50 14.20 -1.75
C SER A 41 -8.16 13.86 -1.11
N TYR A 42 -7.38 12.99 -1.77
CA TYR A 42 -5.99 12.76 -1.39
C TYR A 42 -5.10 12.91 -2.62
N THR A 43 -4.28 13.94 -2.60
CA THR A 43 -3.21 14.16 -3.58
C THR A 43 -1.89 14.13 -2.83
N TYR A 44 -1.05 13.15 -3.15
CA TYR A 44 0.30 13.12 -2.62
C TYR A 44 1.09 14.35 -3.11
N GLN A 45 1.69 15.08 -2.16
CA GLN A 45 2.57 16.21 -2.44
C GLN A 45 4.01 15.73 -2.27
N ALA A 46 4.72 15.54 -3.38
CA ALA A 46 6.12 15.14 -3.34
C ALA A 46 7.00 16.25 -2.74
N ALA A 47 8.01 15.87 -1.96
CA ALA A 47 8.93 16.81 -1.33
C ALA A 47 9.87 17.54 -2.33
N GLY A 48 9.81 17.20 -3.62
CA GLY A 48 10.68 17.76 -4.65
C GLY A 48 12.14 17.30 -4.57
N THR A 49 12.46 16.35 -3.70
CA THR A 49 13.79 15.75 -3.55
C THR A 49 13.74 14.26 -3.85
N PRO A 50 14.86 13.64 -4.29
CA PRO A 50 14.93 12.19 -4.45
C PRO A 50 14.61 11.48 -3.13
N VAL A 51 13.76 10.46 -3.22
CA VAL A 51 13.43 9.57 -2.09
C VAL A 51 13.79 8.14 -2.47
N SER A 52 14.31 7.39 -1.49
CA SER A 52 14.55 5.96 -1.66
C SER A 52 13.30 5.18 -1.27
N LEU A 53 12.90 4.25 -2.13
CA LEU A 53 11.86 3.27 -1.86
C LEU A 53 12.51 2.00 -1.28
N PHE A 54 11.93 1.47 -0.21
CA PHE A 54 12.38 0.23 0.42
C PHE A 54 11.24 -0.79 0.38
N LEU A 55 11.57 -2.03 0.02
CA LEU A 55 10.66 -3.17 0.11
C LEU A 55 11.11 -4.04 1.27
N GLY A 56 10.16 -4.45 2.12
CA GLY A 56 10.41 -5.31 3.27
C GLY A 56 11.29 -4.72 4.37
N SER A 57 11.55 -3.41 4.34
CA SER A 57 12.28 -2.66 5.38
C SER A 57 11.82 -1.22 5.44
N SER A 58 12.05 -0.55 6.57
CA SER A 58 11.75 0.86 6.78
C SER A 58 12.92 1.77 6.38
N LEU A 59 12.60 3.03 6.01
CA LEU A 59 13.56 4.08 5.62
C LEU A 59 14.57 4.44 6.74
N SER A 60 14.20 4.28 8.01
CA SER A 60 15.02 4.66 9.18
C SER A 60 15.48 3.47 10.05
N GLY A 61 15.42 2.24 9.55
CA GLY A 61 15.91 1.06 10.29
C GLY A 61 15.08 0.74 11.56
N LEU A 62 15.71 0.28 12.64
CA LEU A 62 15.03 -0.08 13.91
C LEU A 62 14.64 1.13 14.81
N GLY A 63 14.74 2.36 14.30
CA GLY A 63 14.40 3.57 15.07
C GLY A 63 12.89 3.69 15.31
N SER A 64 12.50 3.79 16.59
CA SER A 64 11.11 3.75 17.10
C SER A 64 10.08 4.62 16.37
N CYS A 65 8.86 4.08 16.18
CA CYS A 65 7.66 4.88 15.92
C CYS A 65 6.86 5.15 17.21
N ALA A 66 6.08 6.23 17.22
CA ALA A 66 5.13 6.56 18.28
C ALA A 66 4.11 5.43 18.50
N SER A 67 3.60 5.28 19.72
CA SER A 67 2.64 4.22 20.07
C SER A 67 1.41 4.21 19.13
N GLY A 68 1.03 3.02 18.63
CA GLY A 68 -0.17 2.83 17.78
C GLY A 68 0.06 2.68 16.28
N VAL A 69 1.32 2.56 15.81
CA VAL A 69 1.67 2.24 14.42
C VAL A 69 2.39 0.89 14.32
N ILE A 70 2.31 0.25 13.13
CA ILE A 70 3.02 -1.01 12.82
C ILE A 70 4.49 -0.85 13.20
N THR A 71 4.97 -1.69 14.11
CA THR A 71 6.35 -1.70 14.60
C THR A 71 7.30 -1.84 13.41
N MET A 72 8.29 -0.95 13.28
CA MET A 72 9.31 -1.07 12.25
C MET A 72 10.09 -2.37 12.45
N GLY A 73 10.11 -3.21 11.42
CA GLY A 73 10.79 -4.50 11.41
C GLY A 73 10.96 -5.00 9.98
N GLN A 74 11.90 -5.91 9.77
CA GLN A 74 12.07 -6.57 8.48
C GLN A 74 10.83 -7.41 8.17
N TYR A 75 10.33 -7.30 6.95
CA TYR A 75 9.30 -8.19 6.46
C TYR A 75 9.92 -9.56 6.21
N ASN A 76 9.48 -10.55 6.99
CA ASN A 76 9.92 -11.93 6.86
C ASN A 76 8.93 -12.70 5.98
N GLY A 77 9.01 -12.47 4.68
CA GLY A 77 8.16 -13.12 3.68
C GLY A 77 8.68 -12.88 2.26
N TYR A 78 7.91 -13.35 1.28
CA TYR A 78 8.21 -13.18 -0.13
C TYR A 78 7.43 -11.98 -0.70
N ILE A 79 8.08 -11.21 -1.55
CA ILE A 79 7.47 -10.14 -2.34
C ILE A 79 7.76 -10.46 -3.80
N ASP A 80 6.75 -10.40 -4.64
CA ASP A 80 6.86 -10.64 -6.07
C ASP A 80 5.98 -9.65 -6.85
N GLU A 81 6.30 -9.43 -8.12
CA GLU A 81 5.57 -8.55 -9.06
C GLU A 81 5.25 -7.15 -8.48
N PHE A 82 6.29 -6.49 -7.94
CA PHE A 82 6.13 -5.14 -7.40
C PHE A 82 5.98 -4.10 -8.52
N GLU A 83 4.86 -3.38 -8.50
CA GLU A 83 4.55 -2.32 -9.46
C GLU A 83 4.26 -0.98 -8.77
N LEU A 84 4.68 0.12 -9.41
CA LEU A 84 4.43 1.48 -8.97
C LEU A 84 3.93 2.35 -10.12
N TYR A 85 2.83 3.07 -9.88
CA TYR A 85 2.19 3.92 -10.88
C TYR A 85 2.16 5.38 -10.44
N SER A 86 2.38 6.29 -11.39
CA SER A 86 2.25 7.75 -11.20
C SER A 86 0.82 8.26 -11.38
N ARG A 87 -0.17 7.36 -11.37
CA ARG A 87 -1.59 7.67 -11.56
C ARG A 87 -2.46 6.82 -10.64
N GLU A 88 -3.67 7.32 -10.39
CA GLU A 88 -4.72 6.50 -9.78
C GLU A 88 -5.09 5.34 -10.72
N LEU A 89 -5.20 4.13 -10.18
CA LEU A 89 -5.68 2.95 -10.90
C LEU A 89 -7.18 2.78 -10.68
N SER A 90 -7.89 2.39 -11.73
CA SER A 90 -9.29 1.98 -11.59
C SER A 90 -9.41 0.63 -10.89
N SER A 91 -10.58 0.35 -10.30
CA SER A 91 -10.88 -0.97 -9.72
C SER A 91 -10.69 -2.11 -10.74
N ALA A 92 -11.05 -1.87 -12.00
CA ALA A 92 -10.87 -2.85 -13.08
C ALA A 92 -9.37 -3.12 -13.35
N ASN A 93 -8.52 -2.08 -13.35
CA ASN A 93 -7.09 -2.29 -13.53
C ASN A 93 -6.48 -3.09 -12.38
N VAL A 94 -6.87 -2.77 -11.14
CA VAL A 94 -6.40 -3.51 -9.96
C VAL A 94 -6.87 -4.98 -9.98
N TYR A 95 -8.09 -5.23 -10.44
CA TYR A 95 -8.61 -6.58 -10.59
C TYR A 95 -7.80 -7.41 -11.59
N SER A 96 -7.43 -6.83 -12.74
CA SER A 96 -6.59 -7.49 -13.73
C SER A 96 -5.19 -7.80 -13.19
N LEU A 97 -4.57 -6.89 -12.44
CA LEU A 97 -3.25 -7.12 -11.84
C LEU A 97 -3.27 -8.25 -10.79
N ALA A 98 -4.39 -8.42 -10.09
CA ALA A 98 -4.55 -9.51 -9.13
C ALA A 98 -4.77 -10.89 -9.78
N ASN A 99 -5.11 -10.93 -11.07
CA ASN A 99 -5.43 -12.13 -11.84
C ASN A 99 -4.72 -12.07 -13.21
N PRO A 100 -3.37 -12.08 -13.22
CA PRO A 100 -2.60 -11.95 -14.45
C PRO A 100 -2.80 -13.11 -15.43
#